data_AF-A0AAW7XEV0-F1
#
_entry.id   AF-A0AAW7XEV0-F1
#
_cell.length_a   1.000
_cell.length_b   1.000
_cell.length_c   1.000
_cell.angle_alpha   90.00
_cell.angle_beta   90.00
_cell.angle_gamma   90.00
#
_symmetry.space_group_name_H-M   'P 1'
#
loop_
_entity.id
_entity.type
_entity.pdbx_description
1 polymer ?
#
loop_
_entity_poly.entity_id
_entity_poly.type
_entity_poly.pdbx_seq_one_letter_code
_entity_poly.pdbx_strand_id
1 'polypeptide(L)'
;DNTILIFMTDNGTAAGVAYKNGKVLGNTAGMKGHKGSHYEGGHRVPFFIHWKNGKLSKAKDIQRLTAQIDIMPTLAELCQINLPKNHMPLD
;
A
#
# COMPACT_ATOMS: atom_id res chain seq x y z
N ASP A 1 21.48 1.69 -5.88
CA ASP A 1 21.44 1.92 -4.43
C ASP A 1 20.63 3.15 -4.02
N ASN A 2 20.59 4.19 -4.86
CA ASN A 2 19.79 5.39 -4.65
C ASN A 2 18.41 5.35 -5.35
N THR A 3 17.66 4.27 -5.16
CA THR A 3 16.32 4.10 -5.73
C THR A 3 15.40 3.59 -4.65
N ILE A 4 14.28 4.29 -4.44
CA ILE A 4 13.18 3.81 -3.59
C ILE A 4 12.29 2.96 -4.48
N LEU A 5 12.17 1.67 -4.17
CA LEU A 5 11.27 0.75 -4.84
C LEU A 5 10.07 0.48 -3.93
N ILE A 6 8.86 0.73 -4.41
CA ILE A 6 7.61 0.40 -3.73
C ILE A 6 6.84 -0.60 -4.59
N PHE A 7 6.34 -1.66 -3.95
CA PHE A 7 5.34 -2.56 -4.52
C PHE A 7 4.07 -2.47 -3.69
N MET A 8 2.94 -2.16 -4.34
CA MET A 8 1.63 -2.11 -3.71
C MET A 8 0.49 -2.27 -4.74
N THR A 9 -0.75 -2.39 -4.25
CA THR A 9 -1.97 -2.25 -5.05
C THR A 9 -2.81 -1.07 -4.55
N ASP A 10 -3.71 -0.55 -5.40
CA ASP A 10 -4.59 0.58 -5.07
C ASP A 10 -5.76 0.21 -4.16
N ASN A 11 -6.20 -1.05 -4.25
CA ASN A 11 -7.28 -1.64 -3.45
C ASN A 11 -7.09 -3.16 -3.32
N GLY A 12 -7.94 -3.80 -2.52
CA GLY A 12 -8.10 -5.24 -2.49
C GLY A 12 -8.50 -5.83 -3.84
N THR A 13 -8.52 -7.15 -3.96
CA THR A 13 -8.84 -7.84 -5.21
C THR A 13 -10.25 -7.50 -5.70
N ALA A 14 -10.44 -7.38 -7.02
CA ALA A 14 -11.77 -7.26 -7.64
C ALA A 14 -12.54 -8.61 -7.68
N ALA A 15 -12.29 -9.51 -6.72
CA ALA A 15 -12.75 -10.90 -6.69
C ALA A 15 -12.26 -11.78 -7.88
N GLY A 16 -11.40 -11.23 -8.76
CA GLY A 16 -10.94 -11.86 -9.99
C GLY A 16 -11.92 -11.67 -11.17
N VAL A 17 -11.44 -11.82 -12.41
CA VAL A 17 -12.22 -11.57 -13.64
C VAL A 17 -13.38 -12.56 -13.85
N ALA A 18 -13.44 -13.67 -13.10
CA ALA A 18 -14.48 -14.67 -13.28
C ALA A 18 -14.83 -15.39 -11.97
N TYR A 19 -16.13 -15.44 -11.68
CA TYR A 19 -16.71 -16.55 -10.92
C TYR A 19 -16.70 -17.80 -11.82
N LYS A 20 -15.55 -18.47 -11.97
CA LYS A 20 -15.52 -19.73 -12.73
C LYS A 20 -16.00 -20.84 -11.79
N ASN A 21 -17.10 -21.50 -12.15
CA ASN A 21 -17.70 -22.59 -11.36
C ASN A 21 -17.97 -22.21 -9.89
N GLY A 22 -18.37 -20.96 -9.63
CA GLY A 22 -18.67 -20.48 -8.27
C GLY A 22 -17.45 -20.20 -7.39
N LYS A 23 -16.21 -20.26 -7.91
CA LYS A 23 -15.00 -19.87 -7.16
C LYS A 23 -14.58 -18.43 -7.49
N VAL A 24 -14.37 -17.66 -6.42
CA VAL A 24 -13.67 -16.36 -6.45
C VAL A 24 -12.20 -16.63 -6.78
N LEU A 25 -11.68 -16.04 -7.84
CA LEU A 25 -10.28 -16.17 -8.23
C LEU A 25 -9.38 -15.12 -7.54
N GLY A 26 -9.98 -14.06 -7.00
CA GLY A 26 -9.30 -13.06 -6.19
C GLY A 26 -8.89 -13.60 -4.83
N ASN A 27 -7.64 -13.34 -4.43
CA ASN A 27 -7.13 -13.70 -3.10
C ASN A 27 -7.11 -12.47 -2.18
N THR A 28 -7.74 -12.58 -1.01
CA THR A 28 -7.76 -11.57 0.06
C THR A 28 -6.93 -12.02 1.27
N ALA A 29 -6.16 -13.10 1.16
CA ALA A 29 -5.47 -13.75 2.27
C ALA A 29 -6.40 -14.14 3.44
N GLY A 30 -7.65 -14.50 3.14
CA GLY A 30 -8.65 -14.87 4.14
C GLY A 30 -9.37 -13.68 4.79
N MET A 31 -9.07 -12.45 4.38
CA MET A 31 -9.72 -11.25 4.88
C MET A 31 -11.13 -11.07 4.29
N LYS A 32 -12.04 -10.52 5.10
CA LYS A 32 -13.45 -10.28 4.71
C LYS A 32 -13.53 -9.15 3.68
N GLY A 33 -14.37 -9.31 2.66
CA GLY A 33 -14.63 -8.28 1.64
C GLY A 33 -13.66 -8.32 0.46
N HIS A 34 -13.94 -7.49 -0.55
CA HIS A 34 -13.15 -7.32 -1.78
C HIS A 34 -13.19 -5.84 -2.21
N LYS A 35 -12.59 -5.47 -3.35
CA LYS A 35 -12.63 -4.10 -3.91
C LYS A 35 -14.03 -3.50 -3.75
N GLY A 36 -14.10 -2.28 -3.20
CA GLY A 36 -15.35 -1.56 -2.91
C GLY A 36 -15.93 -1.82 -1.50
N SER A 37 -15.36 -2.75 -0.74
CA SER A 37 -15.77 -3.02 0.64
C SER A 37 -14.95 -2.21 1.65
N HIS A 38 -15.59 -1.81 2.75
CA HIS A 38 -14.94 -1.22 3.94
C HIS A 38 -14.33 -2.28 4.88
N TYR A 39 -14.46 -3.57 4.55
CA TYR A 39 -13.79 -4.64 5.29
C TYR A 39 -12.35 -4.81 4.78
N GLU A 40 -11.48 -5.41 5.61
CA GLU A 40 -10.05 -5.58 5.38
C GLU A 40 -9.69 -6.05 3.95
N GLY A 41 -10.40 -7.02 3.39
CA GLY A 41 -10.15 -7.53 2.03
C GLY A 41 -10.42 -6.54 0.90
N GLY A 42 -11.04 -5.40 1.19
CA GLY A 42 -11.30 -4.31 0.23
C GLY A 42 -10.23 -3.23 0.17
N HIS A 43 -9.51 -2.98 1.27
CA HIS A 43 -8.56 -1.86 1.37
C HIS A 43 -7.20 -2.24 1.98
N ARG A 44 -7.07 -3.37 2.68
CA ARG A 44 -5.77 -3.86 3.15
C ARG A 44 -5.05 -4.54 2.00
N VAL A 45 -3.93 -3.95 1.61
CA VAL A 45 -3.15 -4.31 0.41
C VAL A 45 -1.72 -4.67 0.79
N PRO A 46 -1.00 -5.46 -0.04
CA PRO A 46 0.43 -5.62 0.14
C PRO A 46 1.13 -4.27 -0.01
N PHE A 47 2.11 -4.00 0.85
CA PHE A 47 2.99 -2.84 0.74
C PHE A 47 4.41 -3.27 1.10
N PHE A 48 5.30 -3.26 0.12
CA PHE A 48 6.73 -3.51 0.32
C PHE A 48 7.52 -2.29 -0.14
N ILE A 49 8.53 -1.92 0.64
CA ILE A 49 9.45 -0.84 0.32
C ILE A 49 10.89 -1.33 0.44
N HIS A 50 11.72 -1.00 -0.55
CA HIS A 50 13.14 -1.29 -0.55
C HIS A 50 13.95 -0.06 -0.92
N TRP A 51 14.91 0.31 -0.08
CA TRP A 51 15.85 1.39 -0.36
C TRP A 51 17.15 1.23 0.43
N LYS A 52 18.27 1.02 -0.26
CA LYS A 52 19.57 0.78 0.37
C LYS A 52 20.12 2.00 1.11
N ASN A 53 20.14 3.18 0.46
CA ASN A 53 20.68 4.39 1.07
C ASN A 53 19.85 4.83 2.30
N GLY A 54 18.55 4.58 2.31
CA GLY A 54 17.67 4.86 3.45
C GLY A 54 17.60 3.76 4.51
N LYS A 55 18.50 2.77 4.47
CA LYS A 55 18.53 1.66 5.44
C LYS A 55 17.24 0.81 5.47
N LEU A 56 16.51 0.77 4.35
CA LEU A 56 15.34 -0.08 4.11
C LEU A 56 15.69 -1.27 3.19
N SER A 57 16.85 -1.90 3.41
CA SER A 57 17.32 -3.04 2.62
C SER A 57 17.27 -4.38 3.35
N LYS A 58 16.97 -4.38 4.65
CA LYS A 58 16.80 -5.58 5.47
C LYS A 58 15.33 -5.91 5.59
N ALA A 59 14.97 -7.16 5.29
CA ALA A 59 13.61 -7.66 5.44
C ALA A 59 13.18 -7.58 6.91
N LYS A 60 12.02 -6.96 7.16
CA LYS A 60 11.33 -6.93 8.44
C LYS A 60 9.87 -6.55 8.21
N ASP A 61 9.00 -7.02 9.10
CA ASP A 61 7.61 -6.59 9.12
C ASP A 61 7.46 -5.31 9.95
N ILE A 62 6.58 -4.42 9.51
CA ILE A 62 6.19 -3.21 10.24
C ILE A 62 4.71 -3.34 10.58
N GLN A 63 4.38 -3.41 11.86
CA GLN A 63 3.00 -3.60 12.35
C GLN A 63 2.25 -2.28 12.58
N ARG A 64 2.90 -1.13 12.33
CA ARG A 64 2.28 0.18 12.49
C ARG A 64 1.17 0.34 11.44
N LEU A 65 0.02 0.85 11.87
CA LEU A 65 -1.06 1.22 10.96
C LEU A 65 -0.58 2.34 10.04
N THR A 66 -0.78 2.15 8.74
CA THR A 66 -0.40 3.10 7.69
C THR A 66 -1.49 3.13 6.63
N ALA A 67 -1.57 4.22 5.89
CA ALA A 67 -2.52 4.41 4.80
C ALA A 67 -1.82 4.94 3.53
N GLN A 68 -2.48 4.82 2.39
CA GLN A 68 -1.96 5.31 1.10
C GLN A 68 -1.65 6.81 1.10
N ILE A 69 -2.31 7.58 1.97
CA ILE A 69 -2.09 9.03 2.12
C ILE A 69 -0.73 9.37 2.73
N ASP A 70 -0.11 8.44 3.46
CA ASP A 70 1.22 8.62 4.06
C ASP A 70 2.33 8.64 2.99
N ILE A 71 2.08 8.06 1.82
CA ILE A 71 3.09 7.84 0.77
C ILE A 71 3.63 9.16 0.23
N MET A 72 2.74 10.10 -0.11
CA MET A 72 3.15 11.36 -0.73
C MET A 72 4.05 12.21 0.17
N PRO A 73 3.66 12.58 1.41
CA PRO A 73 4.53 13.37 2.26
C PRO A 73 5.83 12.62 2.62
N THR A 74 5.76 11.30 2.82
CA THR A 74 6.97 10.48 3.05
C THR A 74 7.93 10.55 1.86
N LEU A 75 7.45 10.35 0.63
CA LEU A 75 8.30 10.42 -0.56
C LEU A 75 8.84 11.83 -0.81
N ALA A 76 8.06 12.87 -0.53
CA ALA A 76 8.52 14.24 -0.63
C ALA A 76 9.68 14.50 0.35
N GLU A 77 9.54 14.10 1.61
CA GLU A 77 10.59 14.21 2.63
C GLU A 77 11.85 13.44 2.20
N LEU A 78 11.71 12.18 1.78
CA LEU A 78 12.84 11.33 1.37
C LEU A 78 13.57 11.87 0.13
N CYS A 79 12.85 12.54 -0.77
CA CYS A 79 13.39 13.16 -1.97
C CYS A 79 13.81 14.64 -1.77
N GLN A 80 13.72 15.17 -0.55
CA GLN A 80 14.01 16.58 -0.23
C GLN A 80 13.18 17.58 -1.04
N ILE A 81 11.93 17.21 -1.32
CA ILE A 81 10.95 18.04 -2.02
C ILE A 81 10.09 18.78 -1.01
N ASN A 82 10.07 20.10 -1.09
CA ASN A 82 9.15 20.91 -0.29
C ASN A 82 7.72 20.75 -0.81
N LEU A 83 6.81 20.34 0.07
CA LEU A 83 5.39 20.31 -0.24
C LEU A 83 4.83 21.74 -0.35
N PRO A 84 3.71 21.95 -1.07
CA PRO A 84 3.05 23.25 -1.15
C PRO A 84 2.69 23.79 0.25
N LYS A 85 2.78 25.11 0.44
CA LYS A 85 2.50 25.77 1.74
C LYS A 85 1.08 25.52 2.27
N ASN A 86 0.16 25.20 1.38
CA ASN A 86 -1.24 24.87 1.67
C ASN A 86 -1.51 23.36 1.72
N HIS A 87 -0.46 22.53 1.79
CA HIS A 87 -0.62 21.11 2.06
C HIS A 87 -1.20 20.94 3.46
N MET A 88 -2.40 20.38 3.54
CA MET A 88 -3.02 20.08 4.83
C MET A 88 -2.23 18.97 5.51
N PRO A 89 -2.00 19.05 6.84
CA PRO A 89 -1.50 17.92 7.60
C PRO A 89 -2.43 16.72 7.45
N LEU A 90 -1.90 15.51 7.67
CA LEU A 90 -2.66 14.26 7.59
C LEU A 90 -3.58 14.04 8.81
N ASP A 91 -3.65 15.02 9.71
CA ASP A 91 -4.48 15.10 10.92
C ASP A 91 -4.95 16.53 11.22
#